data_AF-A0A955K0W8-F1
#
_entry.id   AF-A0A955K0W8-F1
#
_cell.length_a   1.000
_cell.length_b   1.000
_cell.length_c   1.000
_cell.angle_alpha   90.00
_cell.angle_beta   90.00
_cell.angle_gamma   90.00
#
_symmetry.space_group_name_H-M   'P 1'
#
loop_
_entity.id
_entity.type
_entity.pdbx_description
1 polymer ?
#
loop_
_entity_poly.entity_id
_entity_poly.type
_entity_poly.pdbx_seq_one_letter_code
_entity_poly.pdbx_strand_id
1 'polypeptide(L)'
;MRTRVIPAQITTVEDKIAGSFSLTQIIILLLPVLFTAVCYALLPPSMQFVWYKLSLILLFSLICIVLSIRIKGQIVATWIFVIARYNLRPKYYIFNKNELFARKVLKTENAIEEKIVKKAESQEASEVIKPSIKELLQLDHLIDKNNFNLTYKTAKKGGLHVAFEKITK
;
A
#
# COMPACT_ATOMS: atom_id res chain seq x y z
N MET A 1 16.57 -43.60 -36.61
CA MET A 1 15.63 -43.99 -35.55
C MET A 1 14.29 -43.34 -35.83
N ARG A 2 13.23 -44.13 -36.11
CA ARG A 2 11.87 -43.60 -36.27
C ARG A 2 11.27 -43.40 -34.88
N THR A 3 11.21 -42.16 -34.41
CA THR A 3 10.47 -41.81 -33.19
C THR A 3 8.98 -41.86 -33.51
N ARG A 4 8.28 -42.83 -32.93
CA ARG A 4 6.82 -42.94 -33.05
C ARG A 4 6.23 -41.92 -32.07
N VAL A 5 5.58 -40.89 -32.58
CA VAL A 5 4.89 -39.88 -31.77
C VAL A 5 3.66 -40.56 -31.19
N ILE A 6 3.69 -40.87 -29.90
CA ILE A 6 2.53 -41.35 -29.17
C ILE A 6 1.61 -40.14 -29.01
N PRO A 7 0.35 -40.19 -29.44
CA PRO A 7 -0.56 -39.09 -29.19
C PRO A 7 -0.63 -38.87 -27.68
N ALA A 8 -0.47 -37.63 -27.24
CA ALA A 8 -0.73 -37.24 -25.86
C ALA A 8 -2.23 -37.39 -25.60
N GLN A 9 -2.67 -38.63 -25.39
CA GLN A 9 -4.06 -39.00 -25.14
C GLN A 9 -4.12 -39.79 -23.85
N ILE A 10 -3.61 -39.15 -22.79
CA ILE A 10 -3.84 -39.49 -21.39
C ILE A 10 -3.98 -38.16 -20.63
N THR A 11 -4.85 -37.27 -21.12
CA THR A 11 -5.72 -36.50 -20.24
C THR A 11 -7.07 -37.18 -20.32
N THR A 12 -7.05 -38.39 -19.76
CA THR A 12 -8.13 -39.36 -19.72
C THR A 12 -9.35 -38.73 -19.05
N VAL A 13 -10.53 -39.24 -19.40
CA VAL A 13 -11.90 -38.88 -18.97
C VAL A 13 -12.11 -38.37 -17.53
N GLU A 14 -11.18 -38.59 -16.60
CA GLU A 14 -11.15 -38.04 -15.25
C GLU A 14 -11.14 -36.51 -15.21
N ASP A 15 -10.43 -35.83 -16.12
CA ASP A 15 -10.45 -34.36 -16.19
C ASP A 15 -11.82 -33.83 -16.68
N LYS A 16 -12.60 -34.67 -17.37
CA LYS A 16 -13.99 -34.38 -17.73
C LYS A 16 -14.95 -34.55 -16.55
N ILE A 17 -14.58 -35.35 -15.54
CA ILE A 17 -15.36 -35.62 -14.33
C ILE A 17 -15.23 -34.49 -13.29
N ALA A 18 -14.13 -33.72 -13.32
CA ALA A 18 -13.96 -32.51 -12.50
C ALA A 18 -14.93 -31.35 -12.86
N GLY A 19 -15.76 -31.54 -13.89
CA GLY A 19 -16.84 -30.63 -14.26
C GLY A 19 -16.36 -29.45 -15.09
N SER A 20 -17.31 -28.68 -15.64
CA SER A 20 -17.04 -27.49 -16.47
C SER A 20 -16.43 -26.31 -15.70
N PHE A 21 -15.96 -26.53 -14.46
CA PHE A 21 -15.43 -25.50 -13.58
C PHE A 21 -13.95 -25.27 -13.86
N SER A 22 -13.60 -24.03 -14.16
CA SER A 22 -12.20 -23.61 -14.28
C SER A 22 -11.53 -23.58 -12.90
N LEU A 23 -10.22 -23.83 -12.85
CA LEU A 23 -9.42 -23.74 -11.62
C LEU A 23 -9.63 -22.40 -10.89
N THR A 24 -9.76 -21.30 -11.63
CA THR A 24 -10.04 -19.98 -11.04
C THR A 24 -11.42 -19.89 -10.39
N GLN A 25 -12.45 -20.56 -10.94
CA GLN A 25 -13.77 -20.64 -10.32
C GLN A 25 -13.73 -21.44 -9.01
N ILE A 26 -12.97 -22.53 -9.00
CA ILE A 26 -12.77 -23.35 -7.80
C ILE A 26 -12.11 -22.50 -6.69
N ILE A 27 -11.07 -21.74 -7.03
CA ILE A 27 -10.42 -20.82 -6.08
C ILE A 27 -11.39 -19.74 -5.57
N ILE A 28 -12.18 -19.13 -6.45
CA ILE A 28 -13.18 -18.11 -6.06
C ILE A 28 -14.23 -18.70 -5.11
N LEU A 29 -14.67 -19.95 -5.35
CA LEU A 29 -15.64 -20.64 -4.50
C LEU A 29 -15.06 -21.13 -3.17
N LEU A 30 -13.75 -21.34 -3.09
CA LEU A 30 -13.05 -21.67 -1.85
C LEU A 30 -12.88 -20.45 -0.93
N LEU A 31 -12.76 -19.27 -1.52
CA LEU A 31 -12.57 -18.00 -0.82
C LEU A 31 -13.61 -17.69 0.28
N PRO A 32 -14.94 -17.85 0.08
CA PRO A 32 -15.92 -17.61 1.13
C PRO A 32 -15.77 -18.58 2.31
N VAL A 33 -15.33 -19.82 2.09
CA VAL A 33 -15.08 -20.80 3.18
C VAL A 33 -13.92 -20.36 4.06
N LEU A 34 -12.84 -19.85 3.46
CA LEU A 34 -11.73 -19.27 4.23
C LEU A 34 -12.17 -17.99 4.94
N PHE A 35 -12.96 -17.16 4.28
CA PHE A 35 -13.49 -15.93 4.85
C PHE A 35 -14.41 -16.18 6.04
N THR A 36 -15.21 -17.25 6.03
CA THR A 36 -16.04 -17.62 7.20
C THR A 36 -15.17 -17.95 8.40
N ALA A 37 -14.11 -18.73 8.22
CA ALA A 37 -13.18 -19.09 9.30
C ALA A 37 -12.49 -17.84 9.88
N VAL A 38 -12.00 -16.96 9.01
CA VAL A 38 -11.38 -15.68 9.43
C VAL A 38 -12.38 -14.82 10.18
N CYS A 39 -13.59 -14.65 9.66
CA CYS A 39 -14.62 -13.82 10.31
C CYS A 39 -15.05 -14.39 11.66
N TYR A 40 -15.16 -15.72 11.76
CA TYR A 40 -15.57 -16.38 13.00
C TYR A 40 -14.51 -16.26 14.10
N ALA A 41 -13.23 -16.38 13.73
CA ALA A 41 -12.10 -16.30 14.65
C ALA A 41 -11.79 -14.86 15.09
N LEU A 42 -11.78 -13.89 14.17
CA LEU A 42 -11.30 -12.53 14.45
C LEU A 42 -12.40 -11.57 14.96
N LEU A 43 -13.66 -11.69 14.50
CA LEU A 43 -14.69 -10.71 14.89
C LEU A 43 -15.21 -11.01 16.32
N PRO A 44 -15.29 -10.01 17.21
CA PRO A 44 -15.84 -10.17 18.56
C PRO A 44 -17.38 -10.18 18.54
N PRO A 45 -18.08 -11.06 19.29
CA PRO A 45 -17.57 -12.08 20.21
C PRO A 45 -16.98 -13.27 19.46
N SER A 46 -15.72 -13.59 19.73
CA SER A 46 -14.99 -14.66 19.03
C SER A 46 -15.62 -16.02 19.33
N MET A 47 -15.63 -16.90 18.32
CA MET A 47 -16.15 -18.26 18.45
C MET A 47 -17.63 -18.37 18.90
N GLN A 48 -18.43 -17.34 18.63
CA GLN A 48 -19.88 -17.36 18.87
C GLN A 48 -20.65 -17.15 17.57
N PHE A 49 -21.79 -17.83 17.48
CA PHE A 49 -22.71 -17.72 16.36
C PHE A 49 -23.62 -16.49 16.56
N VAL A 50 -23.39 -15.44 15.77
CA VAL A 50 -24.12 -14.17 15.88
C VAL A 50 -24.67 -13.74 14.51
N TRP A 51 -25.88 -13.19 14.50
CA TRP A 51 -26.62 -12.81 13.29
C TRP A 51 -25.89 -11.83 12.37
N TYR A 52 -25.21 -10.83 12.93
CA TYR A 52 -24.50 -9.84 12.12
C TYR A 52 -23.33 -10.50 11.34
N LYS A 53 -22.61 -11.46 11.95
CA LYS A 53 -21.53 -12.21 11.29
C LYS A 53 -22.09 -13.10 10.18
N LEU A 54 -23.21 -13.76 10.46
CA LEU A 54 -23.88 -14.62 9.49
C LEU A 54 -24.31 -13.81 8.26
N SER A 55 -24.89 -12.63 8.47
CA SER A 55 -25.31 -11.73 7.39
C SER A 55 -24.12 -11.26 6.55
N LEU A 56 -22.99 -10.93 7.18
CA LEU A 56 -21.76 -10.55 6.49
C LEU A 56 -21.20 -11.71 5.65
N ILE A 57 -21.13 -12.90 6.23
CA ILE A 57 -20.66 -14.13 5.57
C ILE A 57 -21.56 -14.49 4.38
N LEU A 58 -22.88 -14.42 4.56
CA LEU A 58 -23.86 -14.72 3.52
C LEU A 58 -23.73 -13.77 2.34
N LEU A 59 -23.63 -12.46 2.61
CA LEU A 59 -23.43 -11.44 1.59
C LEU A 59 -22.14 -11.69 0.80
N PHE A 60 -21.04 -11.97 1.51
CA PHE A 60 -19.75 -12.25 0.88
C PHE A 60 -19.77 -13.53 0.03
N SER A 61 -20.43 -14.58 0.52
CA SER A 61 -20.62 -15.83 -0.21
C SER A 61 -21.40 -15.61 -1.51
N LEU A 62 -22.50 -14.84 -1.44
CA LEU A 62 -23.32 -14.51 -2.60
C LEU A 62 -22.52 -13.74 -3.67
N ILE A 63 -21.69 -12.78 -3.25
CA ILE A 63 -20.79 -12.04 -4.15
C ILE A 63 -19.80 -13.01 -4.84
N CYS A 64 -19.20 -13.94 -4.10
CA CYS A 64 -18.27 -14.92 -4.67
C CYS A 64 -18.96 -15.86 -5.67
N ILE A 65 -20.20 -16.27 -5.39
CA ILE A 65 -21.01 -17.09 -6.32
C ILE A 65 -21.24 -16.31 -7.62
N VAL A 66 -21.67 -15.05 -7.53
CA VAL A 66 -21.90 -14.19 -8.70
C VAL A 66 -20.63 -14.00 -9.51
N LEU A 67 -19.49 -13.77 -8.85
CA LEU A 67 -18.18 -13.62 -9.51
C LEU A 67 -17.73 -14.90 -10.25
N SER A 68 -18.13 -16.06 -9.73
CA SER A 68 -17.80 -17.36 -10.31
C SER A 68 -18.63 -17.68 -11.56
N ILE A 69 -19.74 -16.98 -11.80
CA ILE A 69 -20.59 -17.22 -12.98
C ILE A 69 -19.77 -17.03 -14.28
N ARG A 70 -19.97 -17.97 -15.21
CA ARG A 70 -19.37 -17.94 -16.54
C ARG A 70 -20.37 -17.46 -17.57
N ILE A 71 -20.09 -16.34 -18.21
CA ILE A 71 -20.89 -15.79 -19.31
C ILE A 71 -20.09 -15.94 -20.61
N LYS A 72 -20.69 -16.57 -21.63
CA LYS A 72 -20.07 -16.77 -22.96
C LYS A 72 -18.65 -17.36 -22.91
N GLY A 73 -18.40 -18.28 -21.97
CA GLY A 73 -17.11 -18.94 -21.85
C GLY A 73 -16.05 -18.18 -21.03
N GLN A 74 -16.35 -17.00 -20.51
CA GLN A 74 -15.45 -16.22 -19.64
C GLN A 74 -16.06 -15.99 -18.25
N ILE A 75 -15.20 -15.92 -17.23
CA ILE A 75 -15.63 -15.74 -15.84
C ILE A 75 -15.86 -14.25 -15.58
N VAL A 76 -16.95 -13.92 -14.89
CA VAL A 76 -17.32 -12.52 -14.57
C VAL A 76 -16.21 -11.81 -13.79
N ALA A 77 -15.54 -12.50 -12.87
CA ALA A 77 -14.38 -11.97 -12.15
C ALA A 77 -13.27 -11.47 -13.08
N THR A 78 -13.00 -12.17 -14.19
CA THR A 78 -11.98 -11.76 -15.16
C THR A 78 -12.38 -10.47 -15.87
N TRP A 79 -13.65 -10.31 -16.23
CA TRP A 79 -14.18 -9.09 -16.83
C TRP A 79 -14.02 -7.89 -15.90
N ILE A 80 -14.44 -8.05 -14.64
CA ILE A 80 -14.31 -7.00 -13.61
C ILE A 80 -12.85 -6.62 -13.42
N PHE A 81 -11.94 -7.61 -13.39
CA PHE A 81 -10.52 -7.35 -13.25
C PHE A 81 -9.95 -6.55 -14.43
N VAL A 82 -10.34 -6.87 -15.67
CA VAL A 82 -9.91 -6.12 -16.87
C VAL A 82 -10.44 -4.69 -16.82
N ILE A 83 -11.71 -4.49 -16.46
CA ILE A 83 -12.32 -3.15 -16.34
C ILE A 83 -11.61 -2.34 -15.24
N ALA A 84 -11.35 -2.95 -14.08
CA ALA A 84 -10.64 -2.30 -12.99
C ALA A 84 -9.23 -1.88 -13.39
N ARG A 85 -8.47 -2.77 -14.06
CA ARG A 85 -7.14 -2.48 -14.59
C ARG A 85 -7.16 -1.35 -15.62
N TYR A 86 -8.19 -1.32 -16.46
CA TYR A 86 -8.37 -0.26 -17.45
C TYR A 86 -8.61 1.09 -16.77
N ASN A 87 -9.47 1.14 -15.75
CA ASN A 87 -9.79 2.37 -15.02
C ASN A 87 -8.63 2.88 -14.13
N LEU A 88 -7.84 1.96 -13.55
CA LEU A 88 -6.66 2.29 -12.74
C LEU A 88 -5.45 2.69 -13.58
N ARG A 89 -5.55 2.64 -14.91
CA ARG A 89 -4.45 3.02 -15.79
C ARG A 89 -4.12 4.51 -15.58
N PRO A 90 -2.86 4.87 -15.28
CA PRO A 90 -2.47 6.27 -15.20
C PRO A 90 -2.66 6.93 -16.55
N LYS A 91 -3.54 7.93 -16.62
CA LYS A 91 -3.83 8.70 -17.84
C LYS A 91 -2.76 9.76 -18.11
N TYR A 92 -2.14 10.27 -17.05
CA TYR A 92 -1.16 11.34 -17.12
C TYR A 92 0.20 10.81 -16.70
N TYR A 93 1.15 10.93 -17.62
CA TYR A 93 2.55 10.69 -17.32
C TYR A 93 3.18 12.03 -16.95
N ILE A 94 3.33 12.29 -15.66
CA ILE A 94 4.01 13.50 -15.17
C ILE A 94 5.50 13.17 -15.09
N PHE A 95 6.26 13.66 -16.06
CA PHE A 95 7.71 13.54 -16.04
C PHE A 95 8.30 14.55 -15.05
N ASN A 96 8.84 14.06 -13.93
CA ASN A 96 9.55 14.88 -12.95
C ASN A 96 11.06 14.67 -13.09
N LYS A 97 11.79 15.73 -13.46
CA LYS A 97 13.25 15.69 -13.64
C LYS A 97 14.04 15.52 -12.34
N ASN A 98 13.42 15.81 -11.21
CA ASN A 98 14.03 15.72 -9.88
C ASN A 98 13.76 14.37 -9.20
N GLU A 99 13.10 13.45 -9.90
CA GLU A 99 12.69 12.16 -9.35
C GLU A 99 13.82 11.12 -9.54
N LEU A 100 14.06 10.33 -8.48
CA LEU A 100 15.16 9.38 -8.39
C LEU A 100 14.74 7.94 -8.75
N PHE A 101 13.45 7.68 -8.98
CA PHE A 101 12.95 6.35 -9.28
C PHE A 101 13.43 5.98 -10.69
N ALA A 102 14.07 4.82 -10.81
CA ALA A 102 14.80 4.36 -12.00
C ALA A 102 16.09 5.13 -12.38
N ARG A 103 16.52 6.15 -11.63
CA ARG A 103 17.88 6.69 -11.80
C ARG A 103 18.88 5.78 -11.08
N LYS A 104 19.77 5.14 -11.84
CA LYS A 104 20.96 4.49 -11.25
C LYS A 104 21.92 5.58 -10.76
N VAL A 105 21.78 5.97 -9.49
CA VAL A 105 22.81 6.77 -8.82
C VAL A 105 23.99 5.84 -8.60
N LEU A 106 24.98 5.92 -9.48
CA LEU A 106 26.28 5.29 -9.26
C LEU A 106 26.89 6.04 -8.08
N LYS A 107 26.90 5.42 -6.90
CA LYS A 107 27.62 5.94 -5.75
C LYS A 107 29.10 5.83 -6.09
N THR A 108 29.71 6.91 -6.58
CA THR A 108 31.16 7.01 -6.75
C THR A 108 31.81 6.60 -5.44
N GLU A 109 32.92 5.87 -5.55
CA GLU A 109 33.70 5.17 -4.54
C GLU A 109 34.33 6.08 -3.46
N ASN A 110 33.69 7.19 -3.09
CA ASN A 110 34.08 8.03 -1.95
C ASN A 110 33.50 7.49 -0.62
N ALA A 111 32.78 6.37 -0.65
CA ALA A 111 32.30 5.70 0.55
C ALA A 111 33.42 5.09 1.42
N ILE A 112 34.64 4.97 0.87
CA ILE A 112 35.82 4.52 1.62
C ILE A 112 36.40 5.66 2.46
N GLU A 113 36.35 6.90 1.97
CA GLU A 113 36.82 8.08 2.71
C GLU A 113 35.85 8.49 3.82
N GLU A 114 34.53 8.31 3.64
CA GLU A 114 33.55 8.59 4.69
C GLU A 114 33.75 7.72 5.95
N LYS A 115 34.31 6.50 5.84
CA LYS A 115 34.56 5.66 7.03
C LYS A 115 35.74 6.16 7.87
N ILE A 116 36.69 6.87 7.25
CA ILE A 116 37.87 7.40 7.94
C ILE A 116 37.54 8.77 8.57
N VAL A 117 36.72 9.60 7.92
CA VAL A 117 36.24 10.87 8.49
C VAL A 117 35.20 10.65 9.60
N LYS A 118 34.33 9.63 9.50
CA LYS A 118 33.35 9.30 10.57
C LYS A 118 33.97 8.85 11.91
N LYS A 119 35.27 8.55 11.95
CA LYS A 119 35.96 8.23 13.21
C LYS A 119 36.62 9.44 13.88
N ALA A 120 36.74 10.58 13.19
CA ALA A 120 37.38 11.79 13.68
C ALA A 120 36.41 12.95 13.98
N GLU A 121 35.16 12.89 13.54
CA GLU A 121 34.16 13.94 13.77
C GLU A 121 32.93 13.38 14.49
N SER A 122 33.16 12.83 15.69
CA SER A 122 32.11 12.62 16.69
C SER A 122 32.04 13.84 17.60
N GLN A 123 31.75 15.02 17.03
CA GLN A 123 31.27 16.17 17.78
C GLN A 123 30.08 16.77 17.04
N GLU A 124 28.90 16.46 17.60
CA GLU A 124 27.62 17.14 17.44
C GLU A 124 27.04 17.27 16.02
N ALA A 125 26.57 16.13 15.49
CA ALA A 125 25.42 16.17 14.58
C ALA A 125 24.18 16.58 15.39
N SER A 126 23.82 17.86 15.31
CA SER A 126 22.57 18.38 15.87
C SER A 126 21.40 17.54 15.35
N GLU A 127 20.74 16.82 16.26
CA GLU A 127 19.55 16.05 15.95
C GLU A 127 18.52 16.97 15.29
N VAL A 128 17.99 16.57 14.13
CA VAL A 128 16.82 17.22 13.56
C VAL A 128 15.64 16.84 14.44
N ILE A 129 15.42 17.62 15.49
CA ILE A 129 14.30 17.49 16.43
C ILE A 129 13.02 17.69 15.61
N LYS A 130 12.29 16.61 15.36
CA LYS A 130 10.91 16.71 14.86
C LYS A 130 10.04 17.10 16.05
N PRO A 131 9.42 18.29 16.07
CA PRO A 131 8.66 18.71 17.22
C PRO A 131 7.46 17.78 17.43
N SER A 132 7.27 17.32 18.66
CA SER A 132 6.12 16.53 19.05
C SER A 132 4.85 17.41 19.05
N ILE A 133 3.68 16.82 18.83
CA ILE A 133 2.40 17.53 18.77
C ILE A 133 2.15 18.36 20.04
N LYS A 134 2.62 17.87 21.19
CA LYS A 134 2.56 18.58 22.48
C LYS A 134 3.39 19.86 22.49
N GLU A 135 4.56 19.84 21.85
CA GLU A 135 5.47 21.00 21.77
C GLU A 135 4.90 22.07 20.84
N LEU A 136 4.25 21.65 19.74
CA LEU A 136 3.52 22.56 18.85
C LEU A 136 2.36 23.26 19.58
N LEU A 137 1.57 22.53 20.37
CA LEU A 137 0.50 23.10 21.20
C LEU A 137 1.01 24.06 22.29
N GLN A 138 2.17 23.76 22.89
CA GLN A 138 2.79 24.67 23.87
C GLN A 138 3.29 25.95 23.21
N LEU A 139 3.86 25.85 22.01
CA LEU A 139 4.31 27.02 21.25
C LEU A 139 3.13 27.93 20.88
N ASP A 140 2.03 27.34 20.39
CA ASP A 140 0.83 28.08 20.00
C ASP A 140 0.23 28.82 21.21
N HIS A 141 0.12 28.14 22.35
CA HIS A 141 -0.34 28.75 23.60
C HIS A 141 0.60 29.85 24.12
N LEU A 142 1.91 29.76 23.91
CA LEU A 142 2.86 30.81 24.30
C LEU A 142 2.79 32.05 23.41
N ILE A 143 2.55 31.87 22.11
CA ILE A 143 2.34 32.95 21.15
C ILE A 143 1.06 33.71 21.52
N ASP A 144 -0.03 32.97 21.76
CA ASP A 144 -1.36 33.54 22.00
C ASP A 144 -1.48 34.22 23.37
N LYS A 145 -0.94 33.61 24.44
CA LYS A 145 -1.10 34.14 25.81
C LYS A 145 -0.27 35.40 26.08
N ASN A 146 0.87 35.59 25.40
CA ASN A 146 1.82 36.66 25.70
C ASN A 146 1.88 37.76 24.63
N ASN A 147 0.97 37.74 23.64
CA ASN A 147 0.92 38.69 22.51
C ASN A 147 2.29 38.82 21.79
N PHE A 148 2.98 37.70 21.55
CA PHE A 148 4.20 37.73 20.76
C PHE A 148 3.86 37.52 19.29
N ASN A 149 4.39 38.38 18.41
CA ASN A 149 4.37 38.14 16.98
C ASN A 149 5.67 37.48 16.55
N LEU A 150 5.58 36.55 15.60
CA LEU A 150 6.73 35.85 15.05
C LEU A 150 6.98 36.36 13.63
N THR A 151 8.06 37.13 13.46
CA THR A 151 8.40 37.79 12.20
C THR A 151 9.49 37.03 11.46
N TYR A 152 9.24 36.73 10.19
CA TYR A 152 10.20 36.08 9.29
C TYR A 152 10.72 37.10 8.26
N LYS A 153 12.05 37.27 8.18
CA LYS A 153 12.71 38.10 7.15
C LYS A 153 13.72 37.27 6.38
N THR A 154 13.60 37.23 5.06
CA THR A 154 14.54 36.52 4.17
C THR A 154 15.79 37.36 3.91
N ALA A 155 16.98 36.78 4.07
CA ALA A 155 18.24 37.41 3.76
C ALA A 155 18.59 37.27 2.27
N LYS A 156 19.40 38.21 1.74
CA LYS A 156 19.86 38.21 0.34
C LYS A 156 20.63 36.94 -0.09
N LYS A 157 21.15 36.17 0.86
CA LYS A 157 21.87 34.90 0.64
C LYS A 157 21.05 33.65 0.98
N GLY A 158 19.72 33.76 1.06
CA GLY A 158 18.83 32.62 1.33
C GLY A 158 18.73 32.19 2.80
N GLY A 159 19.28 32.97 3.74
CA GLY A 159 19.05 32.77 5.17
C GLY A 159 17.67 33.26 5.61
N LEU A 160 17.10 32.68 6.68
CA LEU A 160 15.86 33.14 7.29
C LEU A 160 16.17 33.74 8.66
N HIS A 161 15.89 35.03 8.84
CA HIS A 161 15.93 35.68 10.15
C HIS A 161 14.56 35.55 10.80
N VAL A 162 14.52 34.96 12.00
CA VAL A 162 13.30 34.77 12.79
C VAL A 162 13.45 35.57 14.08
N ALA A 163 12.45 36.41 14.41
CA ALA A 163 12.43 37.21 15.63
C ALA A 163 11.07 37.11 16.34
N PHE A 164 11.08 37.11 17.67
CA PHE A 164 9.89 37.26 18.51
C PHE A 164 9.76 38.72 18.94
N GLU A 165 8.68 39.37 18.54
CA GLU A 165 8.39 40.77 18.89
C GLU A 165 7.19 40.81 19.83
N LYS A 166 7.33 41.49 20.98
CA LYS A 166 6.20 41.69 21.89
C LYS A 166 5.30 42.78 21.32
N ILE A 167 4.05 42.44 21.04
CA ILE A 167 3.03 43.44 20.68
C ILE A 167 2.67 44.17 21.98
N THR A 168 3.24 45.36 22.16
CA THR A 168 2.79 46.29 23.21
C THR A 168 1.56 47.01 22.66
N LYS A 169 0.43 46.83 23.32
CA LYS A 169 -0.81 47.53 22.99
C LYS A 169 -0.77 48.96 23.52
#